data_AF-A0AA39XKN1-F1
#
_entry.id   AF-A0AA39XKN1-F1
#
_cell.length_a   1.000
_cell.length_b   1.000
_cell.length_c   1.000
_cell.angle_alpha   90.00
_cell.angle_beta   90.00
_cell.angle_gamma   90.00
#
_symmetry.space_group_name_H-M   'P 1'
#
loop_
_entity.id
_entity.type
_entity.pdbx_description
1 polymer ?
#
loop_
_entity_poly.entity_id
_entity_poly.type
_entity_poly.pdbx_seq_one_letter_code
_entity_poly.pdbx_strand_id
1 'polypeptide(L)'
;MANLSSPLQKPLIAVTAPLLSPWNLLDAVWTPLAGYPAADFSFKQRITPLSTLNESVVFITLYYAMIVGGREMMRHRKPFKLHTLSLIHNLTLSLGSGFLLALFIEQLVPTLRDRGVLHAICHVDGGWTQPLVLLYYLNYLTKYIELLDTAFLILKKKPLTFLHTYHHGATALLCYTQLAGATTVSWVPITLNLAVHVLMYMYYFLSTLGVRVWWKEWVTRLQIAQFVVDLGFIYFASYAHFVWTYWPWLPNAGSCSADDWAALAGIGVISSYLVLFVLFYHDTYKGREGAKGAKGAKGGGRRGGM
;
A
#
# COMPACT_ATOMS: atom_id res chain seq x y z
N MET A 1 28.93 2.15 -52.94
CA MET A 1 29.50 3.47 -52.61
C MET A 1 28.37 4.48 -52.53
N ALA A 2 28.39 5.28 -51.45
CA ALA A 2 27.57 6.46 -51.14
C ALA A 2 26.06 6.25 -50.87
N ASN A 3 25.44 6.85 -49.85
CA ASN A 3 25.84 7.38 -48.55
C ASN A 3 24.50 7.68 -47.85
N LEU A 4 24.22 7.05 -46.71
CA LEU A 4 23.08 7.40 -45.87
C LEU A 4 23.41 8.68 -45.08
N SER A 5 22.72 9.78 -45.38
CA SER A 5 22.65 10.94 -44.50
C SER A 5 21.35 10.88 -43.70
N SER A 6 21.46 10.44 -42.45
CA SER A 6 20.41 10.59 -41.44
C SER A 6 20.23 12.06 -41.07
N PRO A 7 18.99 12.53 -40.82
CA PRO A 7 18.78 13.86 -40.29
C PRO A 7 19.22 13.91 -38.82
N LEU A 8 20.10 14.87 -38.55
CA LEU A 8 20.66 15.25 -37.26
C LEU A 8 19.59 15.27 -36.16
N GLN A 9 19.61 14.28 -35.27
CA GLN A 9 18.80 14.26 -34.06
C GLN A 9 19.30 15.37 -33.13
N LYS A 10 18.55 16.47 -33.06
CA LYS A 10 18.78 17.54 -32.09
C LYS A 10 18.76 16.92 -30.68
N PRO A 11 19.73 17.22 -29.80
CA PRO A 11 19.66 16.77 -28.42
C PRO A 11 18.48 17.49 -27.77
N LEU A 12 17.41 16.75 -27.50
CA LEU A 12 16.34 17.18 -26.62
C LEU A 12 16.97 17.33 -25.24
N ILE A 13 17.26 18.58 -24.88
CA ILE A 13 17.34 19.14 -23.52
C ILE A 13 17.80 18.10 -22.50
N ALA A 14 19.12 18.03 -22.30
CA ALA A 14 19.68 17.47 -21.08
C ALA A 14 19.03 18.21 -19.90
N VAL A 15 18.11 17.53 -19.21
CA VAL A 15 17.50 18.04 -17.99
C VAL A 15 18.62 18.12 -16.95
N THR A 16 19.16 19.31 -16.79
CA THR A 16 19.98 19.72 -15.65
C THR A 16 19.12 19.66 -14.38
N ALA A 17 18.96 18.47 -13.80
CA ALA A 17 18.39 18.31 -12.46
C ALA A 17 18.95 17.10 -11.69
N PRO A 18 20.28 16.85 -11.66
CA PRO A 18 20.82 15.75 -10.85
C PRO A 18 20.56 15.93 -9.33
N LEU A 19 20.19 17.13 -8.86
CA LEU A 19 19.92 17.40 -7.43
C LEU A 19 18.45 17.25 -6.99
N LEU A 20 17.50 17.04 -7.90
CA LEU A 20 16.04 17.03 -7.59
C LEU A 20 15.35 15.69 -7.82
N SER A 21 16.06 14.68 -8.33
CA SER A 21 15.53 13.33 -8.52
C SER A 21 15.43 12.59 -7.19
N PRO A 22 14.22 12.16 -6.75
CA PRO A 22 14.07 11.24 -5.63
C PRO A 22 14.96 10.01 -5.73
N TRP A 23 15.16 9.46 -6.94
CA TRP A 23 16.04 8.31 -7.17
C TRP A 23 17.49 8.57 -6.76
N ASN A 24 18.04 9.73 -7.10
CA ASN A 24 19.42 10.07 -6.70
C ASN A 24 19.56 10.17 -5.17
N LEU A 25 18.52 10.67 -4.48
CA LEU A 25 18.51 10.69 -3.02
C LEU A 25 18.44 9.27 -2.44
N LEU A 26 17.61 8.41 -3.03
CA LEU A 26 17.55 7.00 -2.64
C LEU A 26 18.91 6.32 -2.82
N ASP A 27 19.56 6.48 -3.98
CA ASP A 27 20.84 5.85 -4.31
C ASP A 27 21.98 6.32 -3.38
N ALA A 28 21.99 7.61 -3.03
CA ALA A 28 22.95 8.20 -2.10
C ALA A 28 22.83 7.62 -0.68
N VAL A 29 21.63 7.22 -0.25
CA VAL A 29 21.39 6.55 1.04
C VAL A 29 21.58 5.04 0.93
N TRP A 30 21.17 4.45 -0.20
CA TRP A 30 21.21 3.02 -0.45
C TRP A 30 22.63 2.49 -0.56
N THR A 31 23.46 3.11 -1.41
CA THR A 31 24.82 2.65 -1.70
C THR A 31 25.67 2.43 -0.44
N PRO A 32 25.75 3.36 0.53
CA PRO A 32 26.52 3.12 1.75
C PRO A 32 25.90 2.06 2.69
N LEU A 33 24.58 1.83 2.62
CA LEU A 33 23.89 0.84 3.46
C LEU A 33 23.95 -0.58 2.88
N ALA A 34 23.77 -0.71 1.56
CA ALA A 34 23.72 -1.97 0.85
C ALA A 34 25.09 -2.42 0.32
N GLY A 35 26.05 -1.49 0.18
CA GLY A 35 27.38 -1.76 -0.36
C GLY A 35 27.45 -1.80 -1.89
N TYR A 36 26.36 -1.46 -2.59
CA TYR A 36 26.27 -1.41 -4.06
C TYR A 36 25.17 -0.43 -4.51
N PRO A 37 25.19 0.08 -5.76
CA PRO A 37 24.18 1.01 -6.28
C PRO A 37 22.74 0.47 -6.27
N ALA A 38 21.75 1.34 -6.09
CA ALA A 38 20.32 0.97 -6.10
C ALA A 38 19.88 0.35 -7.43
N ALA A 39 20.49 0.79 -8.54
CA ALA A 39 20.25 0.25 -9.88
C ALA A 39 20.68 -1.23 -10.04
N ASP A 40 21.57 -1.72 -9.17
CA ASP A 40 22.07 -3.10 -9.21
C ASP A 40 21.26 -4.03 -8.30
N PHE A 41 20.26 -3.51 -7.59
CA PHE A 41 19.39 -4.34 -6.75
C PHE A 41 18.65 -5.38 -7.59
N SER A 42 18.65 -6.61 -7.11
CA SER A 42 17.90 -7.72 -7.68
C SER A 42 17.25 -8.51 -6.55
N PHE A 43 15.92 -8.63 -6.60
CA PHE A 43 15.19 -9.49 -5.69
C PHE A 43 15.44 -10.95 -6.05
N LYS A 44 16.05 -11.71 -5.14
CA LYS A 44 16.38 -13.12 -5.33
C LYS A 44 15.78 -13.95 -4.21
N GLN A 45 14.89 -14.87 -4.56
CA GLN A 45 14.24 -15.73 -3.60
C GLN A 45 15.28 -16.57 -2.84
N ARG A 46 15.11 -16.68 -1.52
CA ARG A 46 16.02 -17.35 -0.56
C ARG A 46 17.36 -16.66 -0.31
N ILE A 47 17.64 -15.54 -0.98
CA ILE A 47 18.89 -14.77 -0.80
C ILE A 47 18.57 -13.40 -0.20
N THR A 48 17.60 -12.69 -0.77
CA THR A 48 17.15 -11.40 -0.24
C THR A 48 16.47 -11.63 1.12
N PRO A 49 16.66 -10.76 2.12
CA PRO A 49 15.94 -10.88 3.40
C PRO A 49 14.42 -10.91 3.20
N LEU A 50 13.71 -11.73 4.01
CA LEU A 50 12.24 -11.86 3.96
C LEU A 50 11.70 -12.32 2.59
N SER A 51 12.50 -13.08 1.84
CA SER A 51 12.15 -13.56 0.50
C SER A 51 11.60 -14.99 0.48
N THR A 52 11.36 -15.60 1.64
CA THR A 52 10.80 -16.96 1.73
C THR A 52 9.43 -16.98 2.41
N LEU A 53 8.58 -17.92 1.97
CA LEU A 53 7.26 -18.12 2.56
C LEU A 53 7.36 -18.44 4.05
N ASN A 54 8.37 -19.23 4.44
CA ASN A 54 8.61 -19.59 5.83
C ASN A 54 8.87 -18.35 6.70
N GLU A 55 9.69 -17.41 6.23
CA GLU A 55 9.92 -16.15 6.93
C GLU A 55 8.60 -15.36 7.08
N SER A 56 7.84 -15.20 5.99
CA SER A 56 6.55 -14.50 6.03
C SER A 56 5.57 -15.15 7.02
N VAL A 57 5.45 -16.47 7.01
CA VAL A 57 4.60 -17.24 7.94
C VAL A 57 5.07 -17.08 9.38
N VAL A 58 6.38 -17.14 9.65
CA VAL A 58 6.94 -16.91 10.98
C VAL A 58 6.58 -15.52 11.48
N PHE A 59 6.76 -14.48 10.66
CA PHE A 59 6.40 -13.11 11.04
C PHE A 59 4.92 -12.93 11.31
N ILE A 60 4.05 -13.52 10.50
CA ILE A 60 2.58 -13.47 10.71
C ILE A 60 2.21 -14.20 12.00
N THR A 61 2.83 -15.35 12.27
CA THR A 61 2.62 -16.11 13.52
C THR A 61 3.04 -15.27 14.72
N LEU A 62 4.23 -14.65 14.67
CA LEU A 62 4.73 -13.75 15.71
C LEU A 62 3.83 -12.52 15.88
N TYR A 63 3.28 -11.98 14.79
CA TYR A 63 2.32 -10.87 14.83
C TYR A 63 1.05 -11.23 15.62
N TYR A 64 0.43 -12.38 15.32
CA TYR A 64 -0.74 -12.83 16.07
C TYR A 64 -0.41 -13.25 17.50
N ALA A 65 0.75 -13.86 17.73
CA ALA A 65 1.24 -14.15 19.08
C ALA A 65 1.45 -12.85 19.90
N MET A 66 1.99 -11.80 19.29
CA MET A 66 2.11 -10.47 19.89
C MET A 66 0.74 -9.88 20.22
N ILE A 67 -0.27 -10.05 19.37
CA ILE A 67 -1.63 -9.57 19.67
C ILE A 67 -2.20 -10.28 20.89
N VAL A 68 -2.17 -11.61 20.92
CA VAL A 68 -2.76 -12.39 22.01
C VAL A 68 -1.96 -12.19 23.30
N GLY A 69 -0.64 -12.43 23.26
CA GLY A 69 0.25 -12.32 24.41
C GLY A 69 0.38 -10.89 24.91
N GLY A 70 0.46 -9.90 24.02
CA GLY A 70 0.53 -8.49 24.37
C GLY A 70 -0.75 -7.99 25.06
N ARG A 71 -1.93 -8.46 24.61
CA ARG A 71 -3.20 -8.15 25.29
C ARG A 71 -3.27 -8.74 26.69
N GLU A 72 -2.85 -10.00 26.86
CA GLU A 72 -2.84 -10.64 28.18
C GLU A 72 -1.83 -9.98 29.13
N MET A 73 -0.62 -9.71 28.65
CA MET A 73 0.41 -8.97 29.41
C MET A 73 -0.11 -7.60 29.89
N MET A 74 -0.86 -6.90 29.03
CA MET A 74 -1.40 -5.59 29.36
C MET A 74 -2.63 -5.65 30.26
N ARG A 75 -3.29 -6.80 30.45
CA ARG A 75 -4.56 -6.92 31.18
C ARG A 75 -4.51 -6.23 32.54
N HIS A 76 -3.50 -6.53 33.35
CA HIS A 76 -3.32 -5.98 34.70
C HIS A 76 -2.40 -4.74 34.78
N ARG A 77 -1.93 -4.20 33.64
CA ARG A 77 -1.04 -3.03 33.60
C ARG A 77 -1.80 -1.74 33.25
N LYS A 78 -1.26 -0.59 33.64
CA LYS A 78 -1.80 0.71 33.20
C LYS A 78 -1.37 1.00 31.74
N PRO A 79 -2.17 1.75 30.95
CA PRO A 79 -1.78 2.15 29.60
C PRO A 79 -0.45 2.92 29.60
N PHE A 80 0.44 2.61 28.67
CA PHE A 80 1.70 3.32 28.52
C PHE A 80 1.51 4.69 27.84
N LYS A 81 2.29 5.68 28.28
CA LYS A 81 2.32 7.03 27.68
C LYS A 81 3.39 7.09 26.59
N LEU A 82 3.07 6.55 25.41
CA LEU A 82 4.00 6.48 24.25
C LEU A 82 3.78 7.63 23.28
N HIS A 83 3.64 8.86 23.77
CA HIS A 83 3.27 10.02 22.95
C HIS A 83 4.35 10.33 21.90
N THR A 84 5.58 10.61 22.34
CA THR A 84 6.71 10.95 21.47
C THR A 84 7.01 9.85 20.45
N LEU A 85 6.99 8.58 20.88
CA LEU A 85 7.26 7.44 19.99
C LEU A 85 6.20 7.33 18.89
N SER A 86 4.91 7.47 19.22
CA SER A 86 3.87 7.44 18.19
C SER A 86 3.90 8.66 17.28
N LEU A 87 4.32 9.83 17.79
CA LEU A 87 4.50 11.03 16.97
C LEU A 87 5.60 10.81 15.93
N ILE A 88 6.79 10.36 16.35
CA ILE A 88 7.90 10.06 15.45
C ILE A 88 7.49 8.99 14.44
N HIS A 89 6.92 7.88 14.91
CA HIS A 89 6.48 6.78 14.06
C HIS A 89 5.49 7.21 12.97
N ASN A 90 4.42 7.91 13.33
CA ASN A 90 3.41 8.37 12.36
C ASN A 90 4.01 9.38 11.36
N LEU A 91 4.90 10.27 11.81
CA LEU A 91 5.57 11.21 10.91
C LEU A 91 6.50 10.49 9.94
N THR A 92 7.31 9.54 10.44
CA THR A 92 8.20 8.72 9.62
C THR A 92 7.44 7.92 8.58
N LEU A 93 6.31 7.28 8.95
CA LEU A 93 5.50 6.53 7.99
C LEU A 93 4.83 7.44 6.96
N SER A 94 4.37 8.64 7.35
CA SER A 94 3.79 9.60 6.41
C SER A 94 4.83 10.11 5.41
N LEU A 95 6.00 10.57 5.88
CA LEU A 95 7.08 11.07 5.03
C LEU A 95 7.69 9.96 4.17
N GLY A 96 7.93 8.79 4.74
CA GLY A 96 8.45 7.62 4.03
C GLY A 96 7.50 7.14 2.93
N SER A 97 6.18 7.11 3.21
CA SER A 97 5.18 6.79 2.19
C SER A 97 5.17 7.81 1.06
N GLY A 98 5.30 9.11 1.38
CA GLY A 98 5.36 10.18 0.39
C GLY A 98 6.62 10.12 -0.47
N PHE A 99 7.76 9.80 0.14
CA PHE A 99 9.02 9.64 -0.57
C PHE A 99 8.99 8.42 -1.51
N LEU A 100 8.51 7.26 -1.04
CA LEU A 100 8.31 6.09 -1.90
C LEU A 100 7.32 6.35 -3.03
N LEU A 101 6.23 7.09 -2.76
CA LEU A 101 5.28 7.48 -3.79
C LEU A 101 5.94 8.36 -4.86
N ALA A 102 6.75 9.35 -4.46
CA ALA A 102 7.47 10.21 -5.40
C ALA A 102 8.45 9.40 -6.27
N LEU A 103 9.15 8.42 -5.70
CA LEU A 103 10.01 7.49 -6.43
C LEU A 103 9.21 6.67 -7.45
N PHE A 104 8.07 6.08 -7.05
CA PHE A 104 7.22 5.34 -7.98
C PHE A 104 6.73 6.23 -9.14
N ILE A 105 6.30 7.47 -8.85
CA ILE A 105 5.84 8.42 -9.86
C ILE A 105 6.99 8.74 -10.83
N GLU A 106 8.18 9.03 -10.33
CA GLU A 106 9.37 9.29 -11.16
C GLU A 106 9.65 8.16 -12.14
N GLN A 107 9.57 6.90 -11.68
CA GLN A 107 9.85 5.72 -12.52
C GLN A 107 8.69 5.33 -13.45
N LEU A 108 7.44 5.59 -13.08
CA LEU A 108 6.25 5.17 -13.85
C LEU A 108 5.81 6.19 -14.91
N VAL A 109 5.99 7.49 -14.66
CA VAL A 109 5.52 8.55 -15.56
C VAL A 109 6.02 8.40 -17.01
N PRO A 110 7.32 8.10 -17.27
CA PRO A 110 7.80 7.90 -18.64
C PRO A 110 7.07 6.74 -19.34
N THR A 111 6.95 5.59 -18.68
CA THR A 111 6.26 4.41 -19.23
C THR A 111 4.78 4.70 -19.52
N LEU A 112 4.10 5.36 -18.58
CA LEU A 112 2.68 5.70 -18.73
C LEU A 112 2.44 6.70 -19.86
N ARG A 113 3.33 7.69 -20.01
CA ARG A 113 3.24 8.72 -21.05
C ARG A 113 3.51 8.15 -22.45
N ASP A 114 4.57 7.36 -22.57
CA ASP A 114 5.11 7.01 -23.89
C ASP A 114 4.55 5.67 -24.41
N ARG A 115 4.16 4.75 -23.51
CA ARG A 115 3.67 3.41 -23.87
C ARG A 115 2.25 3.10 -23.40
N GLY A 116 1.68 3.96 -22.56
CA GLY A 116 0.30 3.86 -22.09
C GLY A 116 0.09 2.89 -20.92
N VAL A 117 -1.13 2.92 -20.37
CA VAL A 117 -1.50 2.20 -19.14
C VAL A 117 -1.44 0.69 -19.33
N LEU A 118 -1.94 0.14 -20.45
CA LEU A 118 -1.96 -1.30 -20.68
C LEU A 118 -0.54 -1.90 -20.64
N HIS A 119 0.42 -1.24 -21.28
CA HIS A 119 1.82 -1.65 -21.25
C HIS A 119 2.38 -1.60 -19.83
N ALA A 120 2.09 -0.54 -19.08
CA ALA A 120 2.54 -0.37 -17.70
C ALA A 120 1.98 -1.42 -16.73
N ILE A 121 0.76 -1.93 -16.93
CA ILE A 121 0.15 -2.90 -16.00
C ILE A 121 0.40 -4.37 -16.38
N CYS A 122 0.67 -4.68 -17.64
CA CYS A 122 0.77 -6.07 -18.12
C CYS A 122 2.16 -6.50 -18.57
N HIS A 123 2.99 -5.57 -19.08
CA HIS A 123 4.29 -5.91 -19.63
C HIS A 123 5.39 -5.82 -18.56
N VAL A 124 6.33 -6.77 -18.56
CA VAL A 124 7.46 -6.81 -17.60
C VAL A 124 8.31 -5.54 -17.69
N ASP A 125 8.65 -5.13 -18.92
CA ASP A 125 9.40 -3.88 -19.17
C ASP A 125 8.60 -2.59 -18.85
N GLY A 126 7.33 -2.71 -18.48
CA GLY A 126 6.48 -1.58 -18.10
C GLY A 126 6.23 -1.52 -16.59
N GLY A 127 5.74 -2.62 -16.00
CA GLY A 127 5.29 -2.68 -14.61
C GLY A 127 6.21 -3.45 -13.65
N TRP A 128 7.29 -4.03 -14.15
CA TRP A 128 8.21 -4.86 -13.35
C TRP A 128 9.69 -4.60 -13.72
N THR A 129 10.02 -3.35 -14.00
CA THR A 129 11.40 -2.92 -14.25
C THR A 129 12.24 -2.97 -12.97
N GLN A 130 13.57 -3.03 -13.10
CA GLN A 130 14.48 -3.13 -11.94
C GLN A 130 14.21 -2.05 -10.87
N PRO A 131 14.06 -0.75 -11.20
CA PRO A 131 13.73 0.26 -10.21
C PRO A 131 12.42 -0.04 -9.47
N LEU A 132 11.38 -0.46 -10.18
CA LEU A 132 10.08 -0.79 -9.59
C LEU A 132 10.15 -2.00 -8.66
N VAL A 133 10.99 -2.99 -8.96
CA VAL A 133 11.21 -4.16 -8.09
C VAL A 133 11.89 -3.74 -6.78
N LEU A 134 12.88 -2.84 -6.82
CA LEU A 134 13.48 -2.27 -5.62
C LEU A 134 12.43 -1.50 -4.79
N LEU A 135 11.65 -0.62 -5.43
CA LEU A 135 10.63 0.17 -4.75
C LEU A 135 9.52 -0.70 -4.17
N TYR A 136 9.14 -1.78 -4.86
CA TYR A 136 8.26 -2.81 -4.32
C TYR A 136 8.87 -3.38 -3.05
N TYR A 137 10.11 -3.86 -3.11
CA TYR A 137 10.76 -4.49 -1.97
C TYR A 137 10.86 -3.54 -0.77
N LEU A 138 11.19 -2.27 -0.99
CA LEU A 138 11.18 -1.25 0.07
C LEU A 138 9.77 -1.07 0.66
N ASN A 139 8.73 -0.97 -0.17
CA ASN A 139 7.34 -0.92 0.31
C ASN A 139 6.93 -2.20 1.05
N TYR A 140 7.43 -3.37 0.65
CA TYR A 140 7.20 -4.61 1.37
C TYR A 140 7.82 -4.57 2.77
N LEU A 141 9.05 -4.06 2.90
CA LEU A 141 9.70 -3.85 4.20
C LEU A 141 8.92 -2.88 5.09
N THR A 142 8.35 -1.80 4.52
CA THR A 142 7.55 -0.86 5.34
C THR A 142 6.32 -1.52 5.96
N LYS A 143 5.71 -2.54 5.34
CA LYS A 143 4.57 -3.27 5.95
C LYS A 143 4.92 -3.95 7.26
N TYR A 144 6.18 -4.37 7.45
CA TYR A 144 6.65 -4.90 8.74
C TYR A 144 6.81 -3.79 9.79
N ILE A 145 7.24 -2.60 9.36
CA ILE A 145 7.33 -1.41 10.24
C ILE A 145 5.93 -0.97 10.68
N GLU A 146 4.94 -1.04 9.79
CA GLU A 146 3.53 -0.74 10.09
C GLU A 146 2.94 -1.66 11.18
N LEU A 147 3.50 -2.85 11.42
CA LEU A 147 3.04 -3.73 12.51
C LEU A 147 3.22 -3.08 13.90
N LEU A 148 4.13 -2.12 14.03
CA LEU A 148 4.30 -1.31 15.24
C LEU A 148 3.03 -0.52 15.61
N ASP A 149 2.15 -0.21 14.64
CA ASP A 149 0.85 0.40 14.92
C ASP A 149 0.03 -0.48 15.87
N THR A 150 0.04 -1.78 15.62
CA THR A 150 -0.65 -2.77 16.46
C THR A 150 -0.02 -2.81 17.86
N ALA A 151 1.31 -2.80 17.94
CA ALA A 151 2.02 -2.76 19.22
C ALA A 151 1.66 -1.49 20.03
N PHE A 152 1.62 -0.32 19.39
CA PHE A 152 1.22 0.92 20.06
C PHE A 152 -0.23 0.88 20.54
N LEU A 153 -1.15 0.33 19.76
CA LEU A 153 -2.55 0.18 20.18
C LEU A 153 -2.67 -0.74 21.40
N ILE A 154 -1.95 -1.87 21.42
CA ILE A 154 -1.91 -2.80 22.57
C ILE A 154 -1.38 -2.10 23.82
N LEU A 155 -0.20 -1.47 23.72
CA LEU A 155 0.46 -0.82 24.87
C LEU A 155 -0.33 0.39 25.40
N LYS A 156 -1.11 1.05 24.54
CA LYS A 156 -2.02 2.14 24.93
C LYS A 156 -3.41 1.66 25.37
N LYS A 157 -3.67 0.35 25.39
CA LYS A 157 -5.00 -0.25 25.65
C LYS A 157 -6.11 0.34 24.76
N LYS A 158 -5.80 0.59 23.49
CA LYS A 158 -6.79 1.02 22.50
C LYS A 158 -7.42 -0.22 21.84
N PRO A 159 -8.71 -0.14 21.44
CA PRO A 159 -9.38 -1.28 20.83
C PRO A 159 -8.71 -1.64 19.50
N LEU A 160 -8.39 -2.92 19.33
CA LEU A 160 -7.98 -3.51 18.06
C LEU A 160 -9.23 -4.01 17.35
N THR A 161 -9.50 -3.49 16.15
CA THR A 161 -10.60 -3.98 15.31
C THR A 161 -10.15 -5.21 14.53
N PHE A 162 -11.10 -6.06 14.16
CA PHE A 162 -10.82 -7.20 13.27
C PHE A 162 -10.22 -6.72 11.95
N LEU A 163 -10.78 -5.65 11.36
CA LEU A 163 -10.27 -5.03 10.13
C LEU A 163 -8.78 -4.70 10.22
N HIS A 164 -8.35 -4.09 11.34
CA HIS A 164 -6.95 -3.74 11.56
C HIS A 164 -6.05 -4.99 11.60
N THR A 165 -6.38 -5.95 12.46
CA THR A 165 -5.53 -7.13 12.65
C THR A 165 -5.49 -8.03 11.43
N TYR A 166 -6.62 -8.16 10.73
CA TYR A 166 -6.70 -8.91 9.48
C TYR A 166 -5.89 -8.23 8.37
N HIS A 167 -6.09 -6.92 8.16
CA HIS A 167 -5.39 -6.16 7.12
C HIS A 167 -3.88 -6.22 7.28
N HIS A 168 -3.32 -5.96 8.46
CA HIS A 168 -1.86 -5.97 8.63
C HIS A 168 -1.25 -7.36 8.40
N GLY A 169 -1.89 -8.42 8.91
CA GLY A 169 -1.42 -9.79 8.70
C GLY A 169 -1.53 -10.24 7.23
N ALA A 170 -2.68 -9.97 6.59
CA ALA A 170 -2.93 -10.36 5.21
C ALA A 170 -2.11 -9.54 4.21
N THR A 171 -1.88 -8.24 4.45
CA THR A 171 -1.09 -7.38 3.56
C THR A 171 0.38 -7.81 3.52
N ALA A 172 0.96 -8.20 4.66
CA ALA A 172 2.33 -8.73 4.70
C ALA A 172 2.47 -10.00 3.84
N LEU A 173 1.51 -10.93 3.96
CA LEU A 173 1.49 -12.14 3.12
C LEU A 173 1.26 -11.82 1.65
N LEU A 174 0.31 -10.92 1.37
CA LEU A 174 -0.02 -10.51 0.01
C LEU A 174 1.22 -9.96 -0.69
N CYS A 175 1.92 -8.99 -0.07
CA CYS A 175 3.13 -8.41 -0.64
C CYS A 175 4.20 -9.46 -0.96
N TYR A 176 4.37 -10.46 -0.09
CA TYR A 176 5.26 -11.59 -0.38
C TYR A 176 4.84 -12.35 -1.64
N THR A 177 3.57 -12.76 -1.73
CA THR A 177 3.06 -13.56 -2.87
C THR A 177 3.20 -12.81 -4.20
N GLN A 178 2.92 -11.51 -4.22
CA GLN A 178 3.03 -10.69 -5.44
C GLN A 178 4.49 -10.47 -5.85
N LEU A 179 5.39 -10.31 -4.89
CA LEU A 179 6.82 -10.14 -5.15
C LEU A 179 7.45 -11.43 -5.68
N ALA A 180 7.09 -12.57 -5.09
CA ALA A 180 7.50 -13.89 -5.57
C ALA A 180 6.89 -14.22 -6.95
N GLY A 181 5.65 -13.79 -7.20
CA GLY A 181 4.92 -14.02 -8.45
C GLY A 181 5.13 -12.97 -9.55
N ALA A 182 6.15 -12.10 -9.42
CA ALA A 182 6.52 -11.09 -10.42
C ALA A 182 5.32 -10.32 -11.03
N THR A 183 4.38 -9.89 -10.18
CA THR A 183 3.07 -9.39 -10.63
C THR A 183 3.15 -7.94 -11.11
N THR A 184 3.09 -7.70 -12.43
CA THR A 184 3.29 -6.37 -13.04
C THR A 184 2.27 -5.33 -12.64
N VAL A 185 1.00 -5.72 -12.40
CA VAL A 185 -0.07 -4.76 -12.05
C VAL A 185 0.07 -4.20 -10.63
N SER A 186 0.94 -4.80 -9.80
CA SER A 186 1.05 -4.50 -8.38
C SER A 186 1.43 -3.06 -8.02
N TRP A 187 2.09 -2.32 -8.92
CA TRP A 187 2.42 -0.92 -8.69
C TRP A 187 1.15 -0.04 -8.53
N VAL A 188 0.02 -0.42 -9.14
CA VAL A 188 -1.24 0.34 -9.02
C VAL A 188 -1.74 0.33 -7.57
N PRO A 189 -2.01 -0.84 -6.94
CA PRO A 189 -2.35 -0.90 -5.52
C PRO A 189 -1.31 -0.27 -4.60
N ILE A 190 -0.02 -0.42 -4.91
CA ILE A 190 1.05 0.14 -4.06
C ILE A 190 1.00 1.67 -4.08
N THR A 191 0.97 2.29 -5.25
CA THR A 191 0.98 3.75 -5.36
C THR A 191 -0.26 4.39 -4.77
N LEU A 192 -1.44 3.80 -4.99
CA LEU A 192 -2.68 4.26 -4.37
C LEU A 192 -2.65 4.07 -2.84
N ASN A 193 -2.14 2.93 -2.35
CA ASN A 193 -1.95 2.69 -0.91
C ASN A 193 -1.01 3.72 -0.28
N LEU A 194 0.13 3.99 -0.92
CA LEU A 194 1.10 4.99 -0.44
C LEU A 194 0.46 6.39 -0.38
N ALA A 195 -0.30 6.80 -1.39
CA ALA A 195 -1.00 8.08 -1.39
C ALA A 195 -1.99 8.20 -0.22
N VAL A 196 -2.77 7.15 0.03
CA VAL A 196 -3.71 7.10 1.16
C VAL A 196 -2.96 7.03 2.50
N HIS A 197 -1.84 6.31 2.58
CA HIS A 197 -1.00 6.21 3.78
C HIS A 197 -0.37 7.55 4.14
N VAL A 198 0.06 8.37 3.17
CA VAL A 198 0.53 9.74 3.44
C VAL A 198 -0.52 10.52 4.22
N LEU A 199 -1.77 10.51 3.74
CA LEU A 199 -2.88 11.24 4.36
C LEU A 199 -3.31 10.63 5.71
N MET A 200 -3.37 9.30 5.79
CA MET A 200 -3.82 8.57 6.97
C MET A 200 -2.83 8.71 8.14
N TYR A 201 -1.52 8.55 7.89
CA TYR A 201 -0.51 8.75 8.92
C TYR A 201 -0.32 10.23 9.29
N MET A 202 -0.47 11.15 8.33
CA MET A 202 -0.52 12.58 8.64
C MET A 202 -1.70 12.91 9.57
N TYR A 203 -2.87 12.31 9.33
CA TYR A 203 -4.01 12.41 10.22
C TYR A 203 -3.71 11.89 11.64
N TYR A 204 -3.06 10.73 11.78
CA TYR A 204 -2.69 10.18 13.09
C TYR A 204 -1.60 10.99 13.80
N PHE A 205 -0.65 11.54 13.06
CA PHE A 205 0.34 12.48 13.57
C PHE A 205 -0.33 13.73 14.17
N LEU A 206 -1.19 14.40 13.39
CA LEU A 206 -1.95 15.58 13.86
C LEU A 206 -2.86 15.26 15.05
N SER A 207 -3.51 14.10 15.03
CA SER A 207 -4.34 13.63 16.14
C SER A 207 -3.52 13.40 17.42
N THR A 208 -2.26 12.98 17.28
CA THR A 208 -1.34 12.80 18.42
C THR A 208 -0.92 14.15 19.02
N LEU A 209 -0.84 15.21 18.21
CA LEU A 209 -0.64 16.59 18.66
C LEU A 209 -1.89 17.22 19.31
N GLY A 210 -3.03 16.51 19.31
CA GLY A 210 -4.29 17.02 19.84
C GLY A 210 -5.07 17.92 18.87
N VAL A 211 -4.63 18.00 17.61
CA VAL A 211 -5.34 18.77 16.57
C VAL A 211 -6.61 18.03 16.17
N ARG A 212 -7.75 18.72 16.19
CA ARG A 212 -9.02 18.16 15.72
C ARG A 212 -9.08 18.23 14.20
N VAL A 213 -8.95 17.07 13.55
CA VAL A 213 -8.95 16.97 12.09
C VAL A 213 -10.37 16.69 11.57
N TRP A 214 -10.93 17.59 10.76
CA TRP A 214 -12.29 17.43 10.20
C TRP A 214 -12.36 16.37 9.11
N TRP A 215 -11.25 16.07 8.42
CA TRP A 215 -11.25 15.25 7.20
C TRP A 215 -11.09 13.75 7.44
N LYS A 216 -11.26 13.29 8.69
CA LYS A 216 -11.14 11.86 9.03
C LYS A 216 -12.07 10.96 8.23
N GLU A 217 -13.27 11.44 7.89
CA GLU A 217 -14.23 10.68 7.09
C GLU A 217 -13.78 10.58 5.62
N TRP A 218 -13.19 11.65 5.09
CA TRP A 218 -12.64 11.65 3.74
C TRP A 218 -11.50 10.64 3.59
N VAL A 219 -10.69 10.41 4.63
CA VAL A 219 -9.67 9.34 4.63
C VAL A 219 -10.31 7.98 4.39
N THR A 220 -11.40 7.64 5.11
CA THR A 220 -12.10 6.36 4.91
C THR A 220 -12.73 6.26 3.52
N ARG A 221 -13.29 7.36 2.99
CA ARG A 221 -13.84 7.38 1.62
C ARG A 221 -12.76 7.17 0.57
N LEU A 222 -11.58 7.77 0.75
CA LEU A 222 -10.43 7.59 -0.13
C LEU A 222 -9.90 6.15 -0.08
N GLN A 223 -9.88 5.51 1.09
CA GLN A 223 -9.53 4.08 1.23
C GLN A 223 -10.48 3.17 0.43
N ILE A 224 -11.79 3.43 0.51
CA ILE A 224 -12.79 2.66 -0.27
C ILE A 224 -12.61 2.92 -1.78
N ALA A 225 -12.45 4.18 -2.17
CA ALA A 225 -12.25 4.54 -3.58
C ALA A 225 -10.98 3.89 -4.15
N GLN A 226 -9.90 3.87 -3.37
CA GLN A 226 -8.68 3.12 -3.71
C GLN A 226 -9.01 1.66 -4.02
N PHE A 227 -9.66 0.92 -3.10
CA PHE A 227 -9.88 -0.51 -3.32
C PHE A 227 -10.79 -0.80 -4.52
N VAL A 228 -11.73 0.09 -4.85
CA VAL A 228 -12.54 -0.02 -6.07
C VAL A 228 -11.66 0.09 -7.32
N VAL A 229 -10.76 1.06 -7.37
CA VAL A 229 -9.82 1.23 -8.49
C VAL A 229 -8.86 0.05 -8.57
N ASP A 230 -8.26 -0.35 -7.45
CA ASP A 230 -7.35 -1.49 -7.35
C ASP A 230 -7.99 -2.76 -7.92
N LEU A 231 -9.23 -3.07 -7.52
CA LEU A 231 -9.95 -4.23 -8.03
C LEU A 231 -10.19 -4.14 -9.53
N GLY A 232 -10.54 -2.98 -10.08
CA GLY A 232 -10.71 -2.82 -11.53
C GLY A 232 -9.46 -3.26 -12.30
N PHE A 233 -8.28 -2.83 -11.87
CA PHE A 233 -7.00 -3.20 -12.49
C PHE A 233 -6.63 -4.66 -12.22
N ILE A 234 -6.79 -5.15 -10.99
CA ILE A 234 -6.46 -6.53 -10.61
C ILE A 234 -7.34 -7.52 -11.39
N TYR A 235 -8.66 -7.34 -11.40
CA TYR A 235 -9.57 -8.22 -12.15
C TYR A 235 -9.26 -8.20 -13.64
N PHE A 236 -8.97 -7.04 -14.23
CA PHE A 236 -8.57 -6.95 -15.63
C PHE A 236 -7.27 -7.72 -15.91
N ALA A 237 -6.22 -7.47 -15.12
CA ALA A 237 -4.92 -8.10 -15.33
C ALA A 237 -4.98 -9.61 -15.09
N SER A 238 -5.70 -10.06 -14.05
CA SER A 238 -5.91 -11.49 -13.80
C SER A 238 -6.75 -12.15 -14.88
N TYR A 239 -7.82 -11.50 -15.36
CA TYR A 239 -8.60 -12.01 -16.50
C TYR A 239 -7.70 -12.20 -17.74
N ALA A 240 -6.92 -11.19 -18.08
CA ALA A 240 -5.99 -11.24 -19.22
C ALA A 240 -4.95 -12.36 -19.06
N HIS A 241 -4.38 -12.52 -17.85
CA HIS A 241 -3.47 -13.62 -17.52
C HIS A 241 -4.11 -15.00 -17.72
N PHE A 242 -5.23 -15.27 -17.03
CA PHE A 242 -5.87 -16.59 -17.07
C PHE A 242 -6.42 -16.92 -18.46
N VAL A 243 -7.02 -15.96 -19.15
CA VAL A 243 -7.54 -16.19 -20.50
C VAL A 243 -6.41 -16.47 -21.48
N TRP A 244 -5.32 -15.69 -21.45
CA TRP A 244 -4.18 -15.96 -22.33
C TRP A 244 -3.58 -17.35 -22.09
N THR A 245 -3.42 -17.75 -20.82
CA THR A 245 -2.76 -19.00 -20.43
C THR A 245 -3.64 -20.23 -20.67
N TYR A 246 -4.93 -20.17 -20.33
CA TYR A 246 -5.81 -21.34 -20.26
C TYR A 246 -6.91 -21.36 -21.33
N TRP A 247 -7.32 -20.19 -21.84
CA TRP A 247 -8.42 -20.05 -22.80
C TRP A 247 -8.08 -19.08 -23.93
N PRO A 248 -6.99 -19.32 -24.70
CA PRO A 248 -6.47 -18.34 -25.66
C PRO A 248 -7.43 -17.96 -26.79
N TRP A 249 -8.52 -18.72 -26.97
CA TRP A 249 -9.59 -18.43 -27.93
C TRP A 249 -10.58 -17.36 -27.47
N LEU A 250 -10.58 -16.97 -26.19
CA LEU A 250 -11.42 -15.89 -25.69
C LEU A 250 -10.76 -14.51 -25.92
N PRO A 251 -11.56 -13.43 -26.09
CA PRO A 251 -11.02 -12.08 -26.24
C PRO A 251 -10.16 -11.68 -25.04
N ASN A 252 -8.91 -11.34 -25.30
CA ASN A 252 -7.95 -10.81 -24.33
C ASN A 252 -7.12 -9.68 -24.94
N ALA A 253 -6.53 -8.84 -24.09
CA ALA A 253 -5.70 -7.71 -24.48
C ALA A 253 -4.19 -8.04 -24.44
N GLY A 254 -3.84 -9.31 -24.67
CA GLY A 254 -2.50 -9.86 -24.42
C GLY A 254 -2.37 -10.46 -23.00
N SER A 255 -1.18 -11.00 -22.71
CA SER A 255 -0.86 -11.56 -21.39
C SER A 255 -0.40 -10.48 -20.42
N CYS A 256 -0.82 -10.57 -19.16
CA CYS A 256 -0.28 -9.80 -18.06
C CYS A 256 0.58 -10.73 -17.20
N SER A 257 1.81 -10.29 -16.87
CA SER A 257 2.75 -11.09 -16.11
C SER A 257 2.33 -11.20 -14.66
N ALA A 258 2.04 -12.42 -14.22
CA ALA A 258 1.78 -12.81 -12.86
C ALA A 258 1.97 -14.33 -12.73
N ASP A 259 2.18 -14.81 -11.51
CA ASP A 259 1.95 -16.21 -11.15
C ASP A 259 0.47 -16.44 -10.83
N ASP A 260 -0.07 -17.63 -11.13
CA ASP A 260 -1.48 -17.98 -10.90
C ASP A 260 -1.90 -17.76 -9.44
N TRP A 261 -1.05 -18.17 -8.51
CA TRP A 261 -1.34 -18.04 -7.09
C TRP A 261 -1.29 -16.59 -6.65
N ALA A 262 -0.36 -15.81 -7.18
CA ALA A 262 -0.30 -14.37 -6.92
C ALA A 262 -1.56 -13.66 -7.45
N ALA A 263 -2.03 -14.00 -8.66
CA ALA A 263 -3.25 -13.42 -9.22
C ALA A 263 -4.48 -13.74 -8.35
N LEU A 264 -4.66 -15.00 -7.94
CA LEU A 264 -5.78 -15.41 -7.08
C LEU A 264 -5.69 -14.77 -5.68
N ALA A 265 -4.51 -14.71 -5.08
CA ALA A 265 -4.30 -14.07 -3.79
C ALA A 265 -4.64 -12.56 -3.85
N GLY A 266 -4.23 -11.87 -4.93
CA GLY A 266 -4.55 -10.47 -5.19
C GLY A 266 -6.05 -10.22 -5.25
N ILE A 267 -6.78 -11.00 -6.06
CA ILE A 267 -8.24 -10.91 -6.16
C ILE A 267 -8.89 -11.13 -4.80
N GLY A 268 -8.55 -12.23 -4.12
CA GLY A 268 -9.20 -12.63 -2.86
C GLY A 268 -8.99 -11.61 -1.74
N VAL A 269 -7.74 -11.24 -1.49
CA VAL A 269 -7.39 -10.35 -0.36
C VAL A 269 -7.93 -8.94 -0.60
N ILE A 270 -7.73 -8.34 -1.78
CA ILE A 270 -8.19 -6.97 -2.03
C ILE A 270 -9.73 -6.89 -2.06
N SER A 271 -10.41 -7.94 -2.56
CA SER A 271 -11.88 -8.00 -2.50
C SER A 271 -12.38 -8.04 -1.05
N SER A 272 -11.71 -8.81 -0.19
CA SER A 272 -12.05 -8.87 1.24
C SER A 272 -11.85 -7.51 1.93
N TYR A 273 -10.82 -6.74 1.55
CA TYR A 273 -10.58 -5.41 2.09
C TYR A 273 -11.69 -4.44 1.73
N LEU A 274 -12.11 -4.40 0.46
CA LEU A 274 -13.23 -3.55 0.05
C LEU A 274 -14.48 -3.84 0.90
N VAL A 275 -14.83 -5.12 1.08
CA VAL A 275 -15.98 -5.51 1.91
C VAL A 275 -15.82 -5.01 3.34
N LEU A 276 -14.68 -5.26 3.99
CA LEU A 276 -14.46 -4.86 5.38
C LEU A 276 -14.45 -3.34 5.58
N PHE A 277 -13.90 -2.57 4.63
CA PHE A 277 -13.92 -1.11 4.70
C PHE A 277 -15.31 -0.53 4.47
N VAL A 278 -16.11 -1.12 3.59
CA VAL A 278 -17.52 -0.72 3.39
C VAL A 278 -18.34 -0.99 4.66
N LEU A 279 -18.17 -2.17 5.28
CA LEU A 279 -18.82 -2.51 6.55
C LEU A 279 -18.40 -1.53 7.66
N PHE A 280 -17.09 -1.27 7.79
CA PHE A 280 -16.57 -0.32 8.76
C PHE A 280 -17.14 1.10 8.56
N TYR A 281 -17.26 1.56 7.32
CA TYR A 281 -17.82 2.87 7.00
C TYR A 281 -19.30 2.95 7.41
N HIS A 282 -20.07 1.92 7.09
CA HIS A 282 -21.48 1.83 7.47
C HIS A 282 -21.65 1.90 9.01
N ASP A 283 -20.90 1.08 9.74
CA ASP A 283 -21.00 1.00 11.20
C ASP A 283 -20.54 2.28 11.91
N THR A 284 -19.51 2.95 11.36
CA THR A 284 -18.90 4.12 12.00
C THR A 284 -19.65 5.41 11.73
N TYR A 285 -20.13 5.61 10.49
CA TYR A 285 -20.67 6.89 10.03
C TYR A 285 -22.20 6.84 9.85
N LYS A 286 -22.73 5.86 9.11
CA LYS A 286 -24.19 5.75 8.87
C LYS A 286 -24.96 5.27 10.10
N GLY A 287 -24.41 4.32 10.86
CA GLY A 287 -25.01 3.86 12.12
C GLY A 287 -25.17 4.96 13.17
N ARG A 288 -24.31 5.98 13.15
CA ARG A 288 -24.39 7.14 14.05
C ARG A 288 -25.47 8.15 13.67
N GLU A 289 -25.76 8.31 12.38
CA GLU A 289 -26.82 9.21 11.89
C GLU A 289 -28.20 8.67 12.28
N GLY A 290 -28.43 7.36 12.13
CA GLY A 290 -29.67 6.71 12.60
C GLY A 290 -29.88 6.82 14.11
N ALA A 291 -28.82 6.65 14.91
CA ALA A 291 -28.90 6.78 16.37
C ALA A 291 -29.11 8.23 16.85
N LYS A 292 -28.56 9.22 16.13
CA LYS A 292 -28.81 10.65 16.41
C LYS A 292 -30.23 11.06 16.01
N GLY A 293 -30.74 10.58 14.88
CA GLY A 293 -32.13 10.78 14.45
C GLY A 293 -33.14 10.20 15.45
N ALA A 294 -32.88 8.99 15.95
CA ALA A 294 -33.73 8.34 16.96
C ALA A 294 -33.72 9.06 18.33
N LYS A 295 -32.57 9.63 18.75
CA LYS A 295 -32.50 10.46 19.97
C LYS A 295 -33.12 11.85 19.79
N GLY A 296 -33.03 12.45 18.61
CA GLY A 296 -33.72 13.71 18.28
C GLY A 296 -35.24 13.55 18.27
N ALA A 297 -35.75 12.44 17.72
CA ALA A 297 -37.18 12.12 17.71
C ALA A 297 -37.75 11.86 19.12
N LYS A 298 -36.98 11.26 20.04
CA LYS A 298 -37.39 11.07 21.45
C LYS A 298 -37.23 12.32 22.33
N GLY A 299 -36.42 13.30 21.92
CA GLY A 299 -36.20 14.56 22.66
C GLY A 299 -37.17 15.69 22.32
N GLY A 300 -37.84 15.63 21.16
CA GLY A 300 -38.77 16.67 20.69
C GLY A 300 -40.21 16.56 21.20
N GLY A 301 -40.58 15.47 21.88
CA GLY A 301 -41.97 15.18 22.28
C GLY A 301 -42.43 15.70 23.64
N ARG A 302 -41.68 16.58 24.31
CA ARG A 302 -42.01 17.07 25.66
C ARG A 302 -41.91 18.60 25.77
N ARG A 303 -42.70 19.31 24.97
CA ARG A 303 -43.03 20.73 25.17
C ARG A 303 -44.34 21.03 24.45
N GLY A 304 -45.46 20.90 25.18
CA GLY A 304 -46.78 21.26 24.70
C GLY A 304 -47.86 20.56 25.51
N GLY A 305 -48.51 21.28 26.43
CA GLY A 305 -49.68 20.81 27.17
C GLY A 305 -49.76 21.45 28.54
N MET A 306 -50.67 22.43 28.64
CA MET A 306 -51.12 23.15 29.84
C MET A 306 -51.50 22.24 31.01
#